data_AF-A0A497G9Q6-F1
#
_entry.id   AF-A0A497G9Q6-F1
#
_cell.length_a   1.000
_cell.length_b   1.000
_cell.length_c   1.000
_cell.angle_alpha   90.00
_cell.angle_beta   90.00
_cell.angle_gamma   90.00
#
_symmetry.space_group_name_H-M   'P 1'
#
loop_
_entity.id
_entity.type
_entity.pdbx_description
1 polymer ?
#
loop_
_entity_poly.entity_id
_entity_poly.type
_entity_poly.pdbx_seq_one_letter_code
_entity_poly.pdbx_strand_id
1 'polypeptide(L)'
;MRRVELYSGVVVLVLLAATCHSQPRYWIALNFDVTFRKEGVALVKALLHPFTLEGESLYGNATIEEELREAQNLTVDEIALMFANNPKTLRYRVVEELHRDDEAVVYCDVYGYGTFEELRGAYTITVLIYLNTSEFVEVSDSVVIVKVRDSYTSRDPRSWIDVLRVSFERGVLLEYSWLPSTANGPAVTAEDRLVWENLNERDAPDFYIFKLRIPNFKLATLPSRLKARIGGISVKDSVVQVRILTEEGEGYAYIRLIEEGGEQTRKVYLKEEHSIKVGIRAVTRPLRVELWSSSKLLDSAEVSASVERISIPSWPFNPIRLLGIALLVAATVIVVMALRFSAEPRVPVPSQSGVEERPPL
;
A
#
# COMPACT_ATOMS: atom_id res chain seq x y z
N MET A 1 -45.00 -7.15 -22.25
CA MET A 1 -43.80 -7.69 -21.56
C MET A 1 -42.71 -6.64 -21.32
N ARG A 2 -42.31 -5.84 -22.33
CA ARG A 2 -41.25 -4.79 -22.19
C ARG A 2 -41.40 -3.75 -21.06
N ARG A 3 -42.63 -3.41 -20.61
CA ARG A 3 -42.82 -2.42 -19.54
C ARG A 3 -42.54 -2.98 -18.15
N VAL A 4 -42.89 -4.24 -17.90
CA VAL A 4 -42.69 -4.89 -16.59
C VAL A 4 -41.20 -5.13 -16.35
N GLU A 5 -40.45 -5.57 -17.36
CA GLU A 5 -38.99 -5.75 -17.29
C GLU A 5 -38.24 -4.44 -17.01
N LEU A 6 -38.74 -3.31 -17.53
CA LEU A 6 -38.17 -1.98 -17.27
C LEU A 6 -38.37 -1.57 -15.79
N TYR A 7 -39.55 -1.79 -15.23
CA TYR A 7 -39.83 -1.49 -13.82
C TYR A 7 -39.05 -2.41 -12.87
N SER A 8 -38.93 -3.70 -13.20
CA SER A 8 -38.10 -4.63 -12.43
C SER A 8 -36.63 -4.23 -12.40
N GLY A 9 -36.08 -3.81 -13.54
CA GLY A 9 -34.70 -3.34 -13.65
C GLY A 9 -34.43 -2.09 -12.82
N VAL A 10 -35.35 -1.12 -12.83
CA VAL A 10 -35.23 0.11 -12.03
C VAL A 10 -35.30 -0.18 -10.53
N VAL A 11 -36.19 -1.06 -10.07
CA VAL A 11 -36.29 -1.43 -8.65
C VAL A 11 -35.04 -2.14 -8.16
N VAL A 12 -34.45 -3.03 -8.95
CA VAL A 12 -33.17 -3.68 -8.63
C VAL A 12 -32.03 -2.66 -8.57
N LEU A 13 -32.00 -1.68 -9.47
CA LEU A 13 -30.99 -0.62 -9.48
C LEU A 13 -31.13 0.33 -8.27
N VAL A 14 -32.36 0.64 -7.85
CA VAL A 14 -32.63 1.44 -6.64
C VAL A 14 -32.24 0.68 -5.38
N LEU A 15 -32.51 -0.63 -5.31
CA LEU A 15 -32.10 -1.48 -4.19
C LEU A 15 -30.57 -1.63 -4.13
N LEU A 16 -29.89 -1.74 -5.27
CA LEU A 16 -28.42 -1.76 -5.35
C LEU A 16 -27.78 -0.39 -5.04
N ALA A 17 -28.46 0.70 -5.38
CA ALA A 17 -28.02 2.05 -5.01
C ALA A 17 -28.18 2.30 -3.50
N ALA A 18 -29.23 1.75 -2.87
CA ALA A 18 -29.47 1.85 -1.43
C ALA A 18 -28.46 1.04 -0.59
N THR A 19 -27.85 0.00 -1.16
CA THR A 19 -26.76 -0.75 -0.51
C THR A 19 -25.37 -0.17 -0.78
N CYS A 20 -25.27 0.84 -1.65
CA CYS A 20 -24.06 1.62 -1.81
C CYS A 20 -23.91 2.53 -0.58
N HIS A 21 -23.11 2.08 0.39
CA HIS A 21 -22.76 2.89 1.55
C HIS A 21 -22.14 4.18 1.02
N SER A 22 -22.83 5.31 1.22
CA SER A 22 -22.25 6.62 0.91
C SER A 22 -20.94 6.75 1.67
N GLN A 23 -19.89 7.23 1.01
CA GLN A 23 -18.63 7.57 1.70
C GLN A 23 -18.91 8.41 2.94
N PRO A 24 -18.09 8.27 4.01
CA PRO A 24 -18.22 9.09 5.20
C PRO A 24 -18.29 10.56 4.80
N ARG A 25 -19.34 11.26 5.23
CA ARG A 25 -19.57 12.68 4.94
C ARG A 25 -18.82 13.60 5.89
N TYR A 26 -17.72 13.13 6.48
CA TYR A 26 -16.96 13.84 7.48
C TYR A 26 -15.47 13.50 7.37
N TRP A 27 -14.66 14.40 7.89
CA TRP A 27 -13.22 14.22 8.05
C TRP A 27 -12.89 13.98 9.51
N ILE A 28 -11.70 13.43 9.77
CA ILE A 28 -11.19 13.25 11.12
C ILE A 28 -9.87 14.00 11.20
N ALA A 29 -9.83 15.02 12.05
CA ALA A 29 -8.59 15.68 12.44
C ALA A 29 -7.80 14.73 13.34
N LEU A 30 -6.49 14.61 13.08
CA LEU A 30 -5.69 13.55 13.68
C LEU A 30 -4.38 14.07 14.27
N ASN A 31 -4.29 13.94 15.60
CA ASN A 31 -3.06 14.20 16.33
C ASN A 31 -2.54 12.90 16.95
N PHE A 32 -1.22 12.77 17.03
CA PHE A 32 -0.58 11.69 17.77
C PHE A 32 0.34 12.23 18.86
N ASP A 33 0.23 11.64 20.04
CA ASP A 33 1.18 11.82 21.12
C ASP A 33 1.98 10.52 21.31
N VAL A 34 3.28 10.56 21.03
CA VAL A 34 4.21 9.43 21.15
C VAL A 34 5.12 9.65 22.35
N THR A 35 5.14 8.72 23.29
CA THR A 35 6.03 8.76 24.47
C THR A 35 7.00 7.60 24.44
N PHE A 36 8.29 7.89 24.30
CA PHE A 36 9.37 6.90 24.39
C PHE A 36 9.83 6.70 25.84
N ARG A 37 9.87 5.43 26.27
CA ARG A 37 10.26 5.04 27.64
C ARG A 37 11.56 4.25 27.69
N LYS A 38 12.22 4.26 28.85
CA LYS A 38 13.52 3.60 29.07
C LYS A 38 13.47 2.08 28.99
N GLU A 39 12.29 1.48 29.07
CA GLU A 39 12.12 0.02 28.96
C GLU A 39 12.11 -0.48 27.52
N GLY A 40 12.27 0.41 26.52
CA GLY A 40 12.25 0.01 25.11
C GLY A 40 10.85 -0.15 24.55
N VAL A 41 9.91 0.68 25.02
CA VAL A 41 8.53 0.75 24.53
C VAL A 41 8.18 2.18 24.13
N ALA A 42 7.23 2.31 23.21
CA ALA A 42 6.59 3.59 22.89
C ALA A 42 5.10 3.50 23.23
N LEU A 43 4.56 4.49 23.92
CA LEU A 43 3.12 4.68 24.05
C LEU A 43 2.67 5.66 22.98
N VAL A 44 1.63 5.30 22.24
CA VAL A 44 1.06 6.14 21.19
C VAL A 44 -0.39 6.39 21.55
N LYS A 45 -0.74 7.64 21.83
CA LYS A 45 -2.12 8.10 21.98
C LYS A 45 -2.54 8.76 20.67
N ALA A 46 -3.56 8.23 20.01
CA ALA A 46 -4.21 8.89 18.89
C ALA A 46 -5.36 9.75 19.42
N LEU A 47 -5.51 10.96 18.88
CA LEU A 47 -6.62 11.86 19.18
C LEU A 47 -7.37 12.13 17.87
N LEU A 48 -8.62 11.71 17.83
CA LEU A 48 -9.49 11.76 16.66
C LEU A 48 -10.61 12.76 16.92
N HIS A 49 -10.71 13.80 16.11
CA HIS A 49 -11.82 14.76 16.18
C HIS A 49 -12.58 14.78 14.84
N PRO A 50 -13.79 14.22 14.77
CA PRO A 50 -14.57 14.22 13.54
C PRO A 50 -15.21 15.60 13.30
N PHE A 51 -15.26 16.04 12.04
CA PHE A 51 -15.88 17.31 11.63
C PHE A 51 -16.47 17.24 10.22
N THR A 52 -17.45 18.09 9.91
CA THR A 52 -18.13 18.12 8.60
C THR A 52 -17.20 18.67 7.50
N LEU A 53 -17.62 18.57 6.24
CA LEU A 53 -16.91 19.21 5.12
C LEU A 53 -16.80 20.74 5.29
N GLU A 54 -17.74 21.34 6.03
CA GLU A 54 -17.81 22.77 6.34
C GLU A 54 -17.07 23.15 7.63
N GLY A 55 -16.44 22.18 8.31
CA GLY A 55 -15.65 22.44 9.52
C GLY A 55 -16.42 22.38 10.83
N GLU A 56 -17.69 21.96 10.83
CA GLU A 56 -18.47 21.86 12.06
C GLU A 56 -18.06 20.61 12.85
N SER A 57 -17.79 20.77 14.14
CA SER A 57 -17.45 19.65 15.02
C SER A 57 -18.59 18.63 15.07
N LEU A 58 -18.23 17.36 14.93
CA LEU A 58 -19.12 16.21 15.08
C LEU A 58 -18.80 15.40 16.36
N TYR A 59 -17.96 15.96 17.25
CA TYR A 59 -17.65 15.35 18.52
C TYR A 59 -18.92 15.19 19.38
N GLY A 60 -19.08 14.00 19.98
CA GLY A 60 -20.28 13.63 20.74
C GLY A 60 -21.48 13.18 19.90
N ASN A 61 -21.38 13.14 18.57
CA ASN A 61 -22.40 12.50 17.73
C ASN A 61 -22.38 10.98 17.91
N ALA A 62 -23.48 10.40 18.39
CA ALA A 62 -23.57 8.99 18.74
C ALA A 62 -23.36 8.03 17.55
N THR A 63 -23.80 8.40 16.34
CA THR A 63 -23.60 7.56 15.15
C THR A 63 -22.12 7.49 14.78
N ILE A 64 -21.45 8.64 14.78
CA ILE A 64 -20.02 8.72 14.46
C ILE A 64 -19.18 8.07 15.56
N GLU A 65 -19.58 8.22 16.83
CA GLU A 65 -18.93 7.51 17.92
C GLU A 65 -18.95 5.99 17.70
N GLU A 66 -20.10 5.42 17.32
CA GLU A 66 -20.20 3.99 17.04
C GLU A 66 -19.35 3.58 15.83
N GLU A 67 -19.38 4.36 14.74
CA GLU A 67 -18.53 4.11 13.57
C GLU A 67 -17.03 4.08 13.93
N LEU A 68 -16.57 5.04 14.76
CA LEU A 68 -15.19 5.07 15.22
C LEU A 68 -14.84 3.88 16.12
N ARG A 69 -15.79 3.44 16.98
CA ARG A 69 -15.61 2.24 17.81
C ARG A 69 -15.51 0.98 16.97
N GLU A 70 -16.38 0.81 15.97
CA GLU A 70 -16.32 -0.31 15.03
C GLU A 70 -15.02 -0.29 14.20
N ALA A 71 -14.53 0.90 13.85
CA ALA A 71 -13.28 1.10 13.11
C ALA A 71 -12.02 1.10 13.99
N GLN A 72 -12.12 0.87 15.29
CA GLN A 72 -10.98 0.99 16.21
C GLN A 72 -9.75 0.17 15.78
N ASN A 73 -9.95 -1.06 15.30
CA ASN A 73 -8.85 -1.91 14.84
C ASN A 73 -8.10 -1.30 13.65
N LEU A 74 -8.77 -0.51 12.81
CA LEU A 74 -8.13 0.22 11.72
C LEU A 74 -7.17 1.29 12.28
N THR A 75 -7.59 2.02 13.31
CA THR A 75 -6.74 3.01 14.00
C THR A 75 -5.54 2.34 14.67
N VAL A 76 -5.72 1.17 15.28
CA VAL A 76 -4.61 0.40 15.87
C VAL A 76 -3.64 -0.04 14.78
N ASP A 77 -4.13 -0.50 13.63
CA ASP A 77 -3.29 -0.85 12.48
C ASP A 77 -2.53 0.38 11.95
N GLU A 78 -3.15 1.56 11.91
CA GLU A 78 -2.51 2.83 11.54
C GLU A 78 -1.38 3.21 12.50
N ILE A 79 -1.61 3.10 13.81
CA ILE A 79 -0.56 3.29 14.82
C ILE A 79 0.58 2.28 14.62
N ALA A 80 0.27 1.00 14.38
CA ALA A 80 1.29 -0.02 14.16
C ALA A 80 2.11 0.26 12.88
N LEU A 81 1.48 0.81 11.83
CA LEU A 81 2.15 1.23 10.61
C LEU A 81 3.16 2.37 10.84
N MET A 82 3.05 3.14 11.93
CA MET A 82 4.08 4.12 12.29
C MET A 82 5.42 3.45 12.62
N PHE A 83 5.42 2.17 13.04
CA PHE A 83 6.61 1.46 13.52
C PHE A 83 6.95 0.20 12.71
N ALA A 84 6.15 -0.19 11.72
CA ALA A 84 6.41 -1.35 10.88
C ALA A 84 5.79 -1.22 9.49
N ASN A 85 6.32 -1.96 8.51
CA ASN A 85 5.70 -2.02 7.19
C ASN A 85 4.41 -2.85 7.18
N ASN A 86 4.30 -3.84 8.08
CA ASN A 86 3.13 -4.69 8.24
C ASN A 86 2.74 -4.73 9.73
N PRO A 87 1.52 -4.31 10.12
CA PRO A 87 1.07 -4.33 11.51
C PRO A 87 1.21 -5.70 12.19
N LYS A 88 1.07 -6.78 11.41
CA LYS A 88 1.13 -8.16 11.90
C LYS A 88 2.53 -8.60 12.35
N THR A 89 3.58 -7.89 11.94
CA THR A 89 4.97 -8.21 12.34
C THR A 89 5.38 -7.50 13.63
N LEU A 90 4.62 -6.48 14.05
CA LEU A 90 4.89 -5.71 15.25
C LEU A 90 4.14 -6.28 16.46
N ARG A 91 4.82 -6.41 17.61
CA ARG A 91 4.10 -6.66 18.88
C ARG A 91 3.63 -5.34 19.45
N TYR A 92 2.36 -5.31 19.83
CA TYR A 92 1.74 -4.19 20.51
C TYR A 92 0.66 -4.68 21.50
N ARG A 93 0.15 -3.76 22.32
CA ARG A 93 -0.99 -3.98 23.20
C ARG A 93 -1.83 -2.71 23.26
N VAL A 94 -3.13 -2.80 23.01
CA VAL A 94 -4.07 -1.71 23.30
C VAL A 94 -4.15 -1.56 24.83
N VAL A 95 -3.79 -0.39 25.35
CA VAL A 95 -3.76 -0.10 26.78
C VAL A 95 -5.04 0.60 27.20
N GLU A 96 -5.56 1.47 26.34
CA GLU A 96 -6.84 2.14 26.52
C GLU A 96 -7.60 2.00 25.21
N GLU A 97 -8.77 1.36 25.27
CA GLU A 97 -9.70 1.27 24.15
C GLU A 97 -10.25 2.67 23.78
N LEU A 98 -10.85 2.79 22.60
CA LEU A 98 -11.39 4.06 22.13
C LEU A 98 -12.43 4.62 23.12
N HIS A 99 -12.20 5.82 23.60
CA HIS A 99 -13.10 6.51 24.53
C HIS A 99 -13.08 8.02 24.31
N ARG A 100 -14.11 8.70 24.81
CA ARG A 100 -14.21 10.15 24.79
C ARG A 100 -13.30 10.79 25.83
N ASP A 101 -12.63 11.86 25.42
CA ASP A 101 -11.79 12.72 26.26
C ASP A 101 -12.22 14.17 26.01
N ASP A 102 -13.06 14.71 26.90
CA ASP A 102 -13.64 16.05 26.74
C ASP A 102 -12.60 17.17 26.97
N GLU A 103 -11.47 16.85 27.63
CA GLU A 103 -10.38 17.79 27.93
C GLU A 103 -9.32 17.83 26.82
N ALA A 104 -9.35 16.86 25.90
CA ALA A 104 -8.42 16.80 24.77
C ALA A 104 -8.63 17.98 23.81
N VAL A 105 -7.54 18.42 23.17
CA VAL A 105 -7.58 19.41 22.09
C VAL A 105 -6.85 18.84 20.87
N VAL A 106 -7.56 18.81 19.75
CA VAL A 106 -7.03 18.43 18.44
C VAL A 106 -6.81 19.71 17.63
N TYR A 107 -5.79 19.71 16.78
CA TYR A 107 -5.41 20.85 15.96
C TYR A 107 -5.45 20.40 14.51
N CYS A 108 -6.15 21.13 13.65
CA CYS A 108 -6.22 20.84 12.22
C CYS A 108 -6.43 22.12 11.42
N ASP A 109 -5.89 22.19 10.21
CA ASP A 109 -6.22 23.25 9.25
C ASP A 109 -7.53 22.89 8.53
N VAL A 110 -8.63 23.04 9.27
CA VAL A 110 -9.99 22.63 8.86
C VAL A 110 -10.39 23.23 7.50
N TYR A 111 -9.92 24.44 7.19
CA TYR A 111 -10.31 25.19 6.01
C TYR A 111 -9.23 25.24 4.92
N GLY A 112 -8.05 24.67 5.16
CA GLY A 112 -6.93 24.71 4.21
C GLY A 112 -6.33 26.10 4.02
N TYR A 113 -6.37 26.95 5.05
CA TYR A 113 -5.88 28.33 5.02
C TYR A 113 -4.45 28.48 5.53
N GLY A 114 -3.81 27.38 5.90
CA GLY A 114 -2.47 27.35 6.48
C GLY A 114 -2.45 27.79 7.94
N THR A 115 -3.56 27.60 8.67
CA THR A 115 -3.67 27.96 10.09
C THR A 115 -4.41 26.87 10.86
N PHE A 116 -3.85 26.44 12.00
CA PHE A 116 -4.51 25.47 12.86
C PHE A 116 -5.67 26.09 13.64
N GLU A 117 -6.81 25.39 13.63
CA GLU A 117 -7.94 25.62 14.52
C GLU A 117 -7.88 24.66 15.71
N GLU A 118 -8.32 25.12 16.88
CA GLU A 118 -8.45 24.29 18.08
C GLU A 118 -9.82 23.61 18.12
N LEU A 119 -9.82 22.27 18.03
CA LEU A 119 -11.00 21.42 18.14
C LEU A 119 -11.05 20.79 19.53
N ARG A 120 -12.04 21.19 20.34
CA ARG A 120 -12.19 20.72 21.73
C ARG A 120 -12.90 19.37 21.81
N GLY A 121 -12.39 18.49 22.66
CA GLY A 121 -12.83 17.10 22.80
C GLY A 121 -12.21 16.19 21.74
N ALA A 122 -11.96 14.93 22.08
CA ALA A 122 -11.47 13.94 21.13
C ALA A 122 -11.94 12.54 21.49
N TYR A 123 -11.99 11.64 20.51
CA TYR A 123 -11.98 10.21 20.76
C TYR A 123 -10.52 9.75 20.79
N THR A 124 -10.14 9.07 21.86
CA THR A 124 -8.75 8.71 22.11
C THR A 124 -8.56 7.22 22.31
N ILE A 125 -7.45 6.71 21.79
CA ILE A 125 -7.02 5.33 21.95
C ILE A 125 -5.51 5.33 22.22
N THR A 126 -5.08 4.51 23.17
CA THR A 126 -3.67 4.41 23.57
C THR A 126 -3.15 3.00 23.32
N VAL A 127 -2.08 2.90 22.52
CA VAL A 127 -1.42 1.64 22.17
C VAL A 127 0.02 1.63 22.65
N LEU A 128 0.43 0.55 23.31
CA LEU A 128 1.82 0.29 23.67
C LEU A 128 2.49 -0.52 22.57
N ILE A 129 3.58 0.01 22.04
CA ILE A 129 4.42 -0.60 21.00
C ILE A 129 5.70 -1.14 21.62
N TYR A 130 6.01 -2.41 21.34
CA TYR A 130 7.27 -3.03 21.75
C TYR A 130 8.34 -2.77 20.68
N LEU A 131 9.21 -1.78 20.92
CA LEU A 131 10.20 -1.33 19.93
C LEU A 131 11.17 -2.43 19.51
N ASN A 132 11.45 -3.38 20.39
CA ASN A 132 12.34 -4.50 20.07
C ASN A 132 11.80 -5.42 18.96
N THR A 133 10.53 -5.29 18.59
CA THR A 133 9.91 -6.04 17.48
C THR A 133 9.70 -5.23 16.21
N SER A 134 10.08 -3.95 16.22
CA SER A 134 9.87 -3.04 15.10
C SER A 134 10.93 -3.22 14.01
N GLU A 135 10.49 -3.23 12.75
CA GLU A 135 11.38 -3.20 11.57
C GLU A 135 12.08 -1.84 11.38
N PHE A 136 11.60 -0.81 12.06
CA PHE A 136 12.09 0.57 11.98
C PHE A 136 13.07 0.92 13.10
N VAL A 137 13.54 -0.09 13.84
CA VAL A 137 14.51 0.06 14.92
C VAL A 137 15.84 -0.55 14.53
N GLU A 138 16.89 0.27 14.60
CA GLU A 138 18.28 -0.14 14.41
C GLU A 138 19.03 0.00 15.75
N VAL A 139 19.90 -0.95 16.08
CA VAL A 139 20.63 -0.96 17.35
C VAL A 139 22.13 -0.98 17.08
N SER A 140 22.84 -0.03 17.69
CA SER A 140 24.30 0.02 17.73
C SER A 140 24.73 0.25 19.18
N ASP A 141 25.30 -0.79 19.80
CA ASP A 141 25.65 -0.82 21.23
C ASP A 141 24.47 -0.49 22.16
N SER A 142 24.51 0.66 22.84
CA SER A 142 23.46 1.15 23.76
C SER A 142 22.61 2.28 23.16
N VAL A 143 22.83 2.56 21.88
CA VAL A 143 22.11 3.57 21.11
C VAL A 143 21.13 2.86 20.20
N VAL A 144 19.86 3.26 20.32
CA VAL A 144 18.75 2.73 19.55
C VAL A 144 18.24 3.82 18.64
N ILE A 145 18.29 3.60 17.32
CA ILE A 145 17.70 4.51 16.35
C ILE A 145 16.30 4.00 16.06
N VAL A 146 15.29 4.82 16.35
CA VAL A 146 13.89 4.53 16.08
C VAL A 146 13.40 5.46 14.99
N LYS A 147 12.88 4.89 13.89
CA LYS A 147 12.15 5.66 12.88
C LYS A 147 10.66 5.50 13.11
N VAL A 148 9.95 6.62 13.16
CA VAL A 148 8.49 6.70 13.21
C VAL A 148 8.04 7.21 11.86
N ARG A 149 7.19 6.45 11.18
CA ARG A 149 6.66 6.81 9.87
C ARG A 149 5.35 7.58 10.02
N ASP A 150 5.10 8.54 9.13
CA ASP A 150 3.74 9.01 8.88
C ASP A 150 2.94 7.89 8.18
N SER A 151 2.05 7.26 8.93
CA SER A 151 1.27 6.11 8.44
C SER A 151 0.35 6.47 7.27
N TYR A 152 -0.03 7.74 7.13
CA TYR A 152 -1.02 8.19 6.16
C TYR A 152 -0.39 8.53 4.82
N THR A 153 0.74 9.25 4.79
CA THR A 153 1.42 9.63 3.54
C THR A 153 1.88 8.41 2.74
N SER A 154 2.15 7.30 3.45
CA SER A 154 2.52 6.02 2.82
C SER A 154 1.37 5.29 2.11
N ARG A 155 0.11 5.63 2.42
CA ARG A 155 -1.11 5.00 1.88
C ARG A 155 -1.85 5.93 0.92
N ASP A 156 -1.96 7.21 1.26
CA ASP A 156 -2.45 8.28 0.39
C ASP A 156 -1.52 9.49 0.57
N PRO A 157 -0.79 9.90 -0.48
CA PRO A 157 0.13 11.04 -0.38
C PRO A 157 -0.60 12.35 0.02
N ARG A 158 -1.92 12.43 -0.16
CA ARG A 158 -2.72 13.61 0.22
C ARG A 158 -3.12 13.64 1.69
N SER A 159 -2.65 12.70 2.50
CA SER A 159 -2.99 12.59 3.92
C SER A 159 -1.71 12.52 4.75
N TRP A 160 -1.70 13.23 5.87
CA TRP A 160 -0.56 13.35 6.78
C TRP A 160 -1.06 13.49 8.22
N ILE A 161 -0.16 13.37 9.18
CA ILE A 161 -0.41 13.66 10.58
C ILE A 161 -0.38 15.17 10.80
N ASP A 162 -1.50 15.77 11.23
CA ASP A 162 -1.62 17.22 11.48
C ASP A 162 -0.61 17.68 12.54
N VAL A 163 -0.64 17.03 13.71
CA VAL A 163 0.31 17.30 14.81
C VAL A 163 0.86 16.01 15.39
N LEU A 164 2.19 15.91 15.42
CA LEU A 164 2.92 14.85 16.11
C LEU A 164 3.65 15.43 17.32
N ARG A 165 3.23 15.05 18.53
CA ARG A 165 3.93 15.37 19.77
C ARG A 165 4.75 14.17 20.20
N VAL A 166 6.04 14.36 20.39
CA VAL A 166 6.94 13.30 20.82
C VAL A 166 7.55 13.69 22.16
N SER A 167 7.32 12.86 23.17
CA SER A 167 7.85 13.02 24.52
C SER A 167 8.81 11.90 24.86
N PHE A 168 9.78 12.19 25.72
CA PHE A 168 10.83 11.26 26.11
C PHE A 168 10.96 11.23 27.63
N GLU A 169 11.14 10.05 28.21
CA GLU A 169 11.62 10.00 29.59
C GLU A 169 13.00 10.67 29.69
N ARG A 170 13.25 11.35 30.81
CA ARG A 170 14.45 12.20 30.95
C ARG A 170 15.74 11.45 30.64
N GLY A 171 16.54 12.03 29.73
CA GLY A 171 17.83 11.49 29.29
C GLY A 171 17.75 10.35 28.27
N VAL A 172 16.57 10.07 27.72
CA VAL A 172 16.38 9.08 26.66
C VAL A 172 16.77 9.63 25.29
N LEU A 173 16.37 10.86 24.93
CA LEU A 173 16.70 11.43 23.62
C LEU A 173 18.17 11.89 23.58
N LEU A 174 18.90 11.46 22.54
CA LEU A 174 20.25 11.93 22.24
C LEU A 174 20.25 12.93 21.08
N GLU A 175 19.66 12.54 19.97
CA GLU A 175 19.58 13.32 18.73
C GLU A 175 18.25 13.01 18.02
N TYR A 176 17.78 13.93 17.20
CA TYR A 176 16.64 13.73 16.31
C TYR A 176 16.94 14.25 14.91
N SER A 177 16.28 13.66 13.92
CA SER A 177 16.28 14.09 12.52
C SER A 177 14.98 13.64 11.86
N TRP A 178 14.79 13.99 10.59
CA TRP A 178 13.60 13.60 9.84
C TRP A 178 13.92 13.47 8.35
N LEU A 179 13.04 12.80 7.62
CA LEU A 179 13.12 12.62 6.17
C LEU A 179 11.76 12.91 5.52
N PRO A 180 11.75 13.52 4.32
CA PRO A 180 12.91 14.12 3.65
C PRO A 180 13.41 15.35 4.43
N SER A 181 14.70 15.69 4.29
CA SER A 181 15.27 16.85 4.99
C SER A 181 14.73 18.20 4.50
N THR A 182 13.95 18.19 3.41
CA THR A 182 13.23 19.35 2.88
C THR A 182 11.89 19.62 3.57
N ALA A 183 11.36 18.65 4.33
CA ALA A 183 10.18 18.83 5.17
C ALA A 183 10.52 19.66 6.42
N ASN A 184 9.50 20.16 7.12
CA ASN A 184 9.72 21.02 8.28
C ASN A 184 10.24 20.23 9.49
N GLY A 185 11.11 20.90 10.25
CA GLY A 185 11.53 20.43 11.56
C GLY A 185 10.46 20.65 12.63
N PRO A 186 10.74 20.27 13.89
CA PRO A 186 9.80 20.47 14.97
C PRO A 186 9.61 21.97 15.24
N ALA A 187 8.35 22.41 15.31
CA ALA A 187 7.96 23.76 15.70
C ALA A 187 8.34 24.07 17.16
N VAL A 188 8.32 23.04 18.03
CA VAL A 188 8.72 23.15 19.43
C VAL A 188 9.83 22.15 19.73
N THR A 189 10.93 22.65 20.33
CA THR A 189 12.05 21.83 20.79
C THR A 189 12.32 22.09 22.27
N ALA A 190 12.22 21.04 23.10
CA ALA A 190 12.57 21.03 24.52
C ALA A 190 13.40 19.77 24.87
N GLU A 191 13.96 19.70 26.07
CA GLU A 191 14.84 18.59 26.52
C GLU A 191 14.14 17.22 26.41
N ASP A 192 12.84 17.17 26.69
CA ASP A 192 12.03 15.96 26.80
C ASP A 192 10.83 15.96 25.84
N ARG A 193 10.72 16.95 24.95
CA ARG A 193 9.56 17.12 24.08
C ARG A 193 9.91 17.77 22.75
N LEU A 194 9.38 17.20 21.68
CA LEU A 194 9.40 17.75 20.33
C LEU A 194 7.96 17.81 19.79
N VAL A 195 7.61 18.84 19.03
CA VAL A 195 6.29 18.95 18.39
C VAL A 195 6.46 19.31 16.93
N TRP A 196 5.90 18.51 16.04
CA TRP A 196 5.73 18.83 14.63
C TRP A 196 4.30 19.28 14.37
N GLU A 197 4.18 20.34 13.59
CA GLU A 197 2.93 20.98 13.20
C GLU A 197 2.94 21.04 11.67
N ASN A 198 2.15 20.18 11.03
CA ASN A 198 2.17 19.97 9.59
C ASN A 198 0.86 20.46 8.95
N LEU A 199 0.93 21.56 8.21
CA LEU A 199 -0.24 22.16 7.57
C LEU A 199 -0.56 21.55 6.20
N ASN A 200 0.39 20.83 5.60
CA ASN A 200 0.25 20.21 4.29
C ASN A 200 1.26 19.06 4.13
N GLU A 201 1.04 18.24 3.11
CA GLU A 201 1.90 17.11 2.72
C GLU A 201 3.39 17.51 2.63
N ARG A 202 3.72 18.64 1.99
CA ARG A 202 5.11 19.04 1.78
C ARG A 202 5.83 19.34 3.10
N ASP A 203 5.10 19.88 4.07
CA ASP A 203 5.64 20.24 5.37
C ASP A 203 5.81 19.00 6.26
N ALA A 204 5.01 17.95 6.06
CA ALA A 204 5.03 16.72 6.83
C ALA A 204 6.21 15.81 6.47
N PRO A 205 7.04 15.41 7.45
CA PRO A 205 8.02 14.36 7.23
C PRO A 205 7.39 12.98 7.01
N ASP A 206 7.92 12.22 6.04
CA ASP A 206 7.61 10.79 5.88
C ASP A 206 8.11 9.97 7.08
N PHE A 207 9.27 10.35 7.64
CA PHE A 207 9.89 9.69 8.78
C PHE A 207 10.45 10.70 9.78
N TYR A 208 10.13 10.46 11.05
CA TYR A 208 10.70 11.11 12.21
C TYR A 208 11.69 10.14 12.85
N ILE A 209 12.94 10.55 13.03
CA ILE A 209 14.04 9.68 13.42
C ILE A 209 14.59 10.13 14.76
N PHE A 210 14.62 9.21 15.73
CA PHE A 210 15.07 9.49 17.09
C PHE A 210 16.21 8.55 17.46
N LYS A 211 17.33 9.12 17.87
CA LYS A 211 18.46 8.41 18.44
C LYS A 211 18.32 8.41 19.95
N LEU A 212 18.05 7.24 20.52
CA LEU A 212 17.66 7.05 21.90
C LEU A 212 18.75 6.30 22.67
N ARG A 213 18.94 6.64 23.95
CA ARG A 213 19.75 5.87 24.89
C ARG A 213 18.83 4.92 25.67
N ILE A 214 18.89 3.63 25.35
CA ILE A 214 18.08 2.59 26.00
C ILE A 214 19.02 1.48 26.46
N PRO A 215 19.38 1.43 27.76
CA PRO A 215 20.30 0.43 28.29
C PRO A 215 19.79 -0.99 28.08
N ASN A 216 20.69 -1.90 27.71
CA ASN A 216 20.40 -3.33 27.52
C ASN A 216 19.32 -3.65 26.48
N PHE A 217 18.99 -2.70 25.59
CA PHE A 217 18.02 -2.94 24.53
C PHE A 217 18.54 -3.98 23.54
N LYS A 218 17.72 -4.97 23.24
CA LYS A 218 18.01 -6.02 22.26
C LYS A 218 16.80 -6.19 21.37
N LEU A 219 17.03 -6.19 20.05
CA LEU A 219 16.00 -6.57 19.10
C LEU A 219 15.56 -8.00 19.40
N ALA A 220 14.24 -8.17 19.49
CA ALA A 220 13.66 -9.49 19.44
C ALA A 220 13.91 -10.02 18.03
N THR A 221 14.67 -11.10 17.92
CA THR A 221 14.69 -11.88 16.68
C THR A 221 13.32 -12.55 16.56
N LEU A 222 12.34 -11.84 15.99
CA LEU A 222 11.10 -12.48 15.60
C LEU A 222 11.48 -13.50 14.51
N PRO A 223 11.25 -14.80 14.72
CA PRO A 223 11.49 -15.77 13.67
C PRO A 223 10.58 -15.39 12.50
N SER A 224 11.17 -14.99 11.39
CA SER A 224 10.44 -14.75 10.16
C SER A 224 9.62 -16.00 9.85
N ARG A 225 8.30 -15.85 9.74
CA ARG A 225 7.42 -16.93 9.27
C ARG A 225 7.63 -17.20 7.79
N LEU A 226 8.28 -16.29 7.07
CA LEU A 226 8.56 -16.41 5.66
C LEU A 226 9.46 -17.61 5.40
N LYS A 227 8.89 -18.64 4.79
CA LYS A 227 9.62 -19.72 4.15
C LYS A 227 9.54 -19.51 2.65
N ALA A 228 10.70 -19.42 2.03
CA ALA A 228 10.81 -19.27 0.60
C ALA A 228 12.09 -19.94 0.12
N ARG A 229 12.09 -20.37 -1.14
CA ARG A 229 13.24 -21.01 -1.78
C ARG A 229 13.48 -20.49 -3.18
N ILE A 230 14.68 -20.74 -3.68
CA ILE A 230 15.07 -20.44 -5.05
C ILE A 230 14.48 -21.54 -5.94
N GLY A 231 13.46 -21.16 -6.73
CA GLY A 231 12.82 -22.05 -7.70
C GLY A 231 13.58 -22.18 -9.02
N GLY A 232 14.58 -21.33 -9.26
CA GLY A 232 15.46 -21.41 -10.42
C GLY A 232 16.28 -20.16 -10.62
N ILE A 233 17.44 -20.32 -11.26
CA ILE A 233 18.34 -19.22 -11.64
C ILE A 233 18.62 -19.35 -13.12
N SER A 234 18.52 -18.26 -13.87
CA SER A 234 19.01 -18.18 -15.23
C SER A 234 19.80 -16.91 -15.46
N VAL A 235 20.83 -16.99 -16.30
CA VAL A 235 21.67 -15.83 -16.63
C VAL A 235 21.45 -15.50 -18.09
N LYS A 236 20.99 -14.27 -18.37
CA LYS A 236 20.79 -13.77 -19.73
C LYS A 236 21.26 -12.32 -19.82
N ASP A 237 22.11 -12.01 -20.80
CA ASP A 237 22.58 -10.64 -21.09
C ASP A 237 23.16 -9.93 -19.84
N SER A 238 23.98 -10.63 -19.06
CA SER A 238 24.54 -10.14 -17.78
C SER A 238 23.49 -9.80 -16.71
N VAL A 239 22.28 -10.35 -16.82
CA VAL A 239 21.24 -10.27 -15.79
C VAL A 239 20.97 -11.67 -15.24
N VAL A 240 21.16 -11.83 -13.94
CA VAL A 240 20.80 -13.03 -13.18
C VAL A 240 19.32 -12.91 -12.83
N GLN A 241 18.50 -13.74 -13.45
CA GLN A 241 17.08 -13.88 -13.17
C GLN A 241 16.88 -14.96 -12.12
N VAL A 242 16.41 -14.57 -10.95
CA VAL A 242 16.13 -15.46 -9.82
C VAL A 242 14.63 -15.62 -9.72
N ARG A 243 14.14 -16.85 -9.83
CA ARG A 243 12.75 -17.20 -9.53
C ARG A 243 12.67 -17.61 -8.07
N ILE A 244 11.81 -16.96 -7.30
CA ILE A 244 11.57 -17.27 -5.90
C ILE A 244 10.18 -17.86 -5.74
N LEU A 245 10.08 -18.90 -4.92
CA LEU A 245 8.84 -19.57 -4.55
C LEU A 245 8.60 -19.33 -3.06
N THR A 246 7.49 -18.68 -2.72
CA THR A 246 7.05 -18.56 -1.33
C THR A 246 6.30 -19.83 -0.92
N GLU A 247 6.70 -20.44 0.18
CA GLU A 247 6.10 -21.67 0.70
C GLU A 247 5.15 -21.40 1.88
N GLU A 248 5.49 -20.43 2.73
CA GLU A 248 4.69 -20.05 3.89
C GLU A 248 4.93 -18.58 4.25
N GLY A 249 3.87 -17.87 4.60
CA GLY A 249 3.92 -16.50 5.08
C GLY A 249 4.25 -15.46 4.00
N GLU A 250 4.35 -14.21 4.45
CA GLU A 250 4.66 -13.05 3.62
C GLU A 250 5.69 -12.15 4.31
N GLY A 251 6.40 -11.34 3.53
CA GLY A 251 7.33 -10.35 4.07
C GLY A 251 8.49 -10.02 3.14
N TYR A 252 9.39 -9.18 3.64
CA TYR A 252 10.59 -8.82 2.89
C TYR A 252 11.66 -9.92 2.95
N ALA A 253 12.25 -10.20 1.79
CA ALA A 253 13.43 -11.02 1.62
C ALA A 253 14.54 -10.22 0.93
N TYR A 254 15.78 -10.65 1.13
CA TYR A 254 16.95 -10.10 0.48
C TYR A 254 17.57 -11.17 -0.41
N ILE A 255 17.78 -10.82 -1.68
CA ILE A 255 18.49 -11.66 -2.64
C ILE A 255 19.89 -11.12 -2.75
N ARG A 256 20.87 -11.90 -2.30
CA ARG A 256 22.30 -11.54 -2.38
C ARG A 256 22.94 -12.32 -3.51
N LEU A 257 23.39 -11.61 -4.52
CA LEU A 257 24.21 -12.14 -5.61
C LEU A 257 25.68 -11.97 -5.24
N ILE A 258 26.40 -13.08 -5.12
CA ILE A 258 27.84 -13.11 -4.87
C ILE A 258 28.55 -13.34 -6.20
N GLU A 259 29.51 -12.47 -6.51
CA GLU A 259 30.30 -12.48 -7.73
C GLU A 259 31.80 -12.45 -7.41
N GLU A 260 32.67 -12.74 -8.37
CA GLU A 260 34.13 -12.75 -8.16
C GLU A 260 34.69 -11.40 -7.67
N GLY A 261 34.06 -10.28 -8.04
CA GLY A 261 34.51 -8.93 -7.71
C GLY A 261 33.73 -8.23 -6.58
N GLY A 262 32.75 -8.89 -5.96
CA GLY A 262 31.94 -8.27 -4.91
C GLY A 262 30.54 -8.89 -4.76
N GLU A 263 29.67 -8.20 -4.05
CA GLU A 263 28.31 -8.65 -3.78
C GLU A 263 27.28 -7.56 -4.08
N GLN A 264 26.11 -8.00 -4.51
CA GLN A 264 24.96 -7.14 -4.74
C GLN A 264 23.76 -7.69 -3.98
N THR A 265 23.01 -6.81 -3.32
CA THR A 265 21.81 -7.20 -2.56
C THR A 265 20.59 -6.48 -3.09
N ARG A 266 19.49 -7.21 -3.29
CA ARG A 266 18.20 -6.65 -3.69
C ARG A 266 17.11 -7.07 -2.70
N LYS A 267 16.45 -6.09 -2.10
CA LYS A 267 15.27 -6.28 -1.23
C LYS A 267 14.02 -6.50 -2.09
N VAL A 268 13.20 -7.49 -1.74
CA VAL A 268 11.94 -7.81 -2.44
C VAL A 268 10.85 -8.18 -1.43
N TYR A 269 9.60 -7.82 -1.72
CA TYR A 269 8.46 -8.25 -0.91
C TYR A 269 7.88 -9.54 -1.51
N LEU A 270 7.76 -10.58 -0.70
CA LEU A 270 7.18 -11.87 -1.07
C LEU A 270 5.78 -11.97 -0.49
N LYS A 271 4.81 -12.30 -1.35
CA LYS A 271 3.45 -12.66 -0.94
C LYS A 271 3.35 -14.17 -0.77
N GLU A 272 2.49 -14.59 0.14
CA GLU A 272 2.18 -16.00 0.40
C GLU A 272 1.64 -16.69 -0.86
N GLU A 273 2.05 -17.93 -1.10
CA GLU A 273 1.63 -18.77 -2.25
C GLU A 273 1.91 -18.18 -3.65
N HIS A 274 2.81 -17.20 -3.75
CA HIS A 274 3.17 -16.58 -5.03
C HIS A 274 4.60 -16.95 -5.47
N SER A 275 4.83 -16.93 -6.78
CA SER A 275 6.19 -16.96 -7.35
C SER A 275 6.51 -15.62 -7.99
N ILE A 276 7.71 -15.10 -7.72
CA ILE A 276 8.20 -13.87 -8.35
C ILE A 276 9.49 -14.13 -9.12
N LYS A 277 9.76 -13.28 -10.12
CA LYS A 277 11.02 -13.26 -10.86
C LYS A 277 11.73 -11.94 -10.61
N VAL A 278 13.00 -12.00 -10.25
CA VAL A 278 13.79 -10.83 -9.89
C VAL A 278 15.08 -10.84 -10.69
N GLY A 279 15.33 -9.77 -11.43
CA GLY A 279 16.57 -9.59 -12.18
C GLY A 279 17.61 -8.81 -11.38
N ILE A 280 18.83 -9.30 -11.28
CA ILE A 280 19.98 -8.57 -10.73
C ILE A 280 21.03 -8.49 -11.83
N ARG A 281 21.47 -7.29 -12.19
CA ARG A 281 22.51 -7.11 -13.21
C ARG A 281 23.84 -7.52 -12.61
N ALA A 282 24.47 -8.55 -13.17
CA ALA A 282 25.79 -8.97 -12.77
C ALA A 282 26.86 -8.02 -13.31
N VAL A 283 27.83 -7.63 -12.47
CA VAL A 283 28.97 -6.79 -12.87
C VAL A 283 30.13 -7.69 -13.31
N THR A 284 30.34 -8.78 -12.57
CA THR A 284 31.35 -9.80 -12.80
C THR A 284 30.72 -11.18 -12.87
N ARG A 285 31.54 -12.24 -12.92
CA ARG A 285 31.03 -13.61 -13.02
C ARG A 285 30.19 -13.95 -11.78
N PRO A 286 28.88 -14.27 -11.94
CA PRO A 286 28.05 -14.66 -10.81
C PRO A 286 28.46 -16.04 -10.32
N LEU A 287 28.62 -16.19 -9.01
CA LEU A 287 29.06 -17.43 -8.36
C LEU A 287 27.91 -18.09 -7.62
N ARG A 288 27.16 -17.32 -6.82
CA ARG A 288 26.12 -17.83 -5.94
C ARG A 288 25.02 -16.80 -5.74
N VAL A 289 23.80 -17.28 -5.58
CA VAL A 289 22.66 -16.49 -5.12
C VAL A 289 22.22 -17.02 -3.76
N GLU A 290 22.04 -16.12 -2.82
CA GLU A 290 21.50 -16.41 -1.50
C GLU A 290 20.17 -15.70 -1.33
N LEU A 291 19.22 -16.37 -0.68
CA LEU A 291 17.93 -15.82 -0.28
C LEU A 291 17.90 -15.72 1.24
N TRP A 292 17.72 -14.51 1.76
CA TRP A 292 17.69 -14.21 3.18
C TRP A 292 16.34 -13.64 3.59
N SER A 293 15.92 -13.89 4.82
CA SER A 293 14.86 -13.15 5.49
C SER A 293 15.34 -12.69 6.85
N SER A 294 15.32 -11.38 7.08
CA SER A 294 15.97 -10.75 8.23
C SER A 294 17.45 -11.20 8.31
N SER A 295 17.84 -11.91 9.37
CA SER A 295 19.19 -12.44 9.58
C SER A 295 19.32 -13.94 9.27
N LYS A 296 18.26 -14.58 8.74
CA LYS A 296 18.23 -16.02 8.46
C LYS A 296 18.41 -16.29 6.96
N LEU A 297 19.40 -17.10 6.61
CA LEU A 297 19.54 -17.68 5.28
C LEU A 297 18.39 -18.68 5.08
N LEU A 298 17.56 -18.42 4.07
CA LEU A 298 16.44 -19.30 3.71
C LEU A 298 16.89 -20.36 2.70
N ASP A 299 17.64 -19.95 1.68
CA ASP A 299 18.12 -20.84 0.62
C ASP A 299 19.37 -20.26 -0.06
N SER A 300 20.14 -21.11 -0.74
CA SER A 300 21.34 -20.72 -1.47
C SER A 300 21.57 -21.67 -2.65
N ALA A 301 21.88 -21.11 -3.82
CA ALA A 301 22.16 -21.87 -5.02
C ALA A 301 23.37 -21.31 -5.78
N GLU A 302 24.25 -22.19 -6.23
CA GLU A 302 25.36 -21.83 -7.11
C GLU A 302 24.84 -21.48 -8.50
N VAL A 303 25.40 -20.43 -9.09
CA VAL A 303 25.08 -20.02 -10.45
C VAL A 303 25.91 -20.89 -11.39
N SER A 304 25.41 -22.10 -11.64
CA SER A 304 25.92 -22.90 -12.75
C SER A 304 25.63 -22.14 -14.04
N ALA A 305 26.67 -21.77 -14.78
CA ALA A 305 26.54 -21.27 -16.14
C ALA A 305 26.11 -22.41 -17.08
N SER A 306 24.97 -23.04 -16.80
CA SER A 306 24.27 -23.85 -17.79
C SER A 306 23.72 -22.87 -18.81
N VAL A 307 24.41 -22.75 -19.94
CA VAL A 307 23.81 -22.27 -21.17
C VAL A 307 22.71 -23.27 -21.51
N GLU A 308 21.51 -23.07 -20.95
CA GLU A 308 20.30 -23.64 -21.51
C GLU A 308 20.15 -23.01 -22.90
N ARG A 309 20.72 -23.67 -23.91
CA ARG A 309 20.08 -23.66 -25.23
C ARG A 309 18.69 -24.20 -24.98
N ILE A 310 17.72 -23.30 -24.90
CA ILE A 310 16.32 -23.66 -25.03
C ILE A 310 16.21 -24.29 -26.42
N SER A 311 16.31 -25.61 -26.49
CA SER A 311 15.74 -26.37 -27.59
C SER A 311 14.24 -26.21 -27.44
N ILE A 312 13.70 -25.14 -28.02
CA ILE A 312 12.26 -25.04 -28.26
C ILE A 312 11.95 -26.27 -29.10
N PRO A 313 11.09 -27.20 -28.63
CA PRO A 313 10.56 -28.21 -29.52
C PRO A 313 9.86 -27.44 -30.63
N SER A 314 10.38 -27.48 -31.85
CA SER A 314 9.70 -26.95 -33.02
C SER A 314 8.52 -27.87 -33.33
N TRP A 315 7.49 -27.82 -32.48
CA TRP A 315 6.19 -28.34 -32.81
C TRP A 315 5.51 -27.31 -33.71
N PRO A 316 5.13 -27.68 -34.94
CA PRO A 316 4.66 -26.72 -35.95
C PRO A 316 3.28 -26.12 -35.67
N PHE A 317 2.70 -26.38 -34.50
CA PHE A 317 1.31 -26.04 -34.17
C PHE A 317 1.22 -25.29 -32.84
N ASN A 318 1.48 -23.98 -32.88
CA ASN A 318 1.12 -23.08 -31.79
C ASN A 318 -0.43 -22.94 -31.78
N PRO A 319 -1.14 -23.33 -30.71
CA PRO A 319 -2.61 -23.30 -30.67
C PRO A 319 -3.18 -21.90 -30.89
N ILE A 320 -2.44 -20.84 -30.52
CA ILE A 320 -2.83 -19.45 -30.76
C ILE A 320 -2.73 -19.10 -32.25
N ARG A 321 -1.72 -19.61 -32.96
CA ARG A 321 -1.61 -19.43 -34.42
C ARG A 321 -2.65 -20.25 -35.18
N LEU A 322 -2.95 -21.46 -34.73
CA LEU A 322 -4.03 -22.28 -35.30
C LEU A 322 -5.40 -21.61 -35.13
N LEU A 323 -5.67 -21.05 -33.95
CA LEU A 323 -6.89 -20.27 -33.71
C LEU A 323 -6.95 -19.02 -34.60
N GLY A 324 -5.82 -18.32 -34.76
CA GLY A 324 -5.71 -17.18 -35.67
C GLY A 324 -5.96 -17.53 -37.14
N ILE A 325 -5.38 -18.64 -37.63
CA ILE A 325 -5.60 -19.14 -38.99
C ILE A 325 -7.05 -19.59 -39.17
N ALA A 326 -7.63 -20.29 -38.21
CA ALA A 326 -9.03 -20.72 -38.26
C ALA A 326 -10.00 -19.53 -38.32
N LEU A 327 -9.74 -18.48 -37.53
CA LEU A 327 -10.49 -17.22 -37.58
C LEU A 327 -10.33 -16.50 -38.91
N LEU A 328 -9.12 -16.49 -39.48
CA LEU A 328 -8.86 -15.87 -40.78
C LEU A 328 -9.59 -16.62 -41.90
N VAL A 329 -9.57 -17.96 -41.89
CA VAL A 329 -10.32 -18.80 -42.85
C VAL A 329 -11.82 -18.56 -42.70
N ALA A 330 -12.35 -18.53 -41.48
CA ALA A 330 -13.77 -18.24 -41.23
C ALA A 330 -14.17 -16.85 -41.76
N ALA A 331 -13.36 -15.82 -41.50
CA ALA A 331 -13.59 -14.47 -42.03
C ALA A 331 -13.55 -14.44 -43.57
N THR A 332 -12.62 -15.17 -44.18
CA THR A 332 -12.51 -15.26 -45.64
C THR A 332 -13.73 -15.95 -46.25
N VAL A 333 -14.22 -17.03 -45.64
CA VAL A 333 -15.45 -17.72 -46.08
C VAL A 333 -16.67 -16.79 -45.97
N ILE A 334 -16.79 -16.03 -44.87
CA ILE A 334 -17.87 -15.05 -44.70
C ILE A 334 -17.82 -13.98 -45.79
N VAL A 335 -16.64 -13.44 -46.09
CA VAL A 335 -16.46 -12.44 -47.17
C VAL A 335 -16.81 -13.03 -48.54
N VAL A 336 -16.36 -14.25 -48.83
CA VAL A 336 -16.68 -14.92 -50.11
C VAL A 336 -18.18 -15.22 -50.22
N MET A 337 -18.84 -15.65 -49.14
CA MET A 337 -20.29 -15.83 -49.13
C MET A 337 -21.03 -14.51 -49.34
N ALA A 338 -20.61 -13.43 -48.67
CA ALA A 338 -21.22 -12.10 -48.83
C ALA A 338 -21.07 -11.56 -50.26
N LEU A 339 -19.92 -11.80 -50.89
CA LEU A 339 -19.69 -11.44 -52.30
C LEU A 339 -20.51 -12.30 -53.26
N ARG A 340 -20.73 -13.59 -52.96
CA ARG A 340 -21.60 -14.46 -53.79
C ARG A 340 -23.08 -14.13 -53.63
N PHE A 341 -23.54 -13.77 -52.43
CA PHE A 341 -24.92 -13.32 -52.19
C PHE A 341 -25.20 -11.92 -52.75
N SER A 342 -24.18 -11.07 -52.90
CA SER A 342 -24.31 -9.77 -53.58
C SER A 342 -24.28 -9.86 -55.11
N ALA A 343 -23.99 -11.05 -55.66
CA ALA A 343 -23.86 -11.30 -57.09
C ALA A 343 -25.06 -12.07 -57.68
N GLU A 344 -26.23 -12.07 -57.01
CA GLU A 344 -27.47 -12.44 -57.68
C GLU A 344 -27.92 -11.28 -58.60
N PRO A 345 -28.12 -11.53 -59.90
CA PRO A 345 -28.47 -10.48 -60.85
C PRO A 345 -29.88 -9.93 -60.58
N ARG A 346 -29.97 -8.61 -60.41
CA ARG A 346 -31.24 -7.87 -60.39
C ARG A 346 -32.00 -8.14 -61.70
N VAL A 347 -33.12 -8.84 -61.59
CA VAL A 347 -34.11 -8.97 -62.67
C VAL A 347 -34.72 -7.57 -62.92
N PRO A 348 -34.70 -7.04 -64.15
CA PRO A 348 -35.33 -5.75 -64.44
C PRO A 348 -36.86 -5.88 -64.45
N VAL A 349 -37.53 -5.02 -63.67
CA VAL A 349 -38.99 -4.88 -63.66
C VAL A 349 -39.43 -3.96 -64.81
N PRO A 350 -40.52 -4.26 -65.55
CA PRO A 350 -40.90 -3.51 -66.75
C PRO A 350 -41.47 -2.13 -66.44
N SER A 351 -41.17 -1.16 -67.31
CA SER A 351 -41.82 0.15 -67.35
C SER A 351 -43.24 0.03 -67.92
N GLN A 352 -44.24 0.62 -67.25
CA GLN A 352 -45.38 1.26 -67.90
C GLN A 352 -45.95 2.39 -67.02
N SER A 353 -46.23 3.51 -67.70
CA SER A 353 -47.27 4.54 -67.46
C SER A 353 -47.31 5.21 -66.08
N GLY A 354 -47.07 6.52 -65.93
CA GLY A 354 -47.53 7.61 -66.78
C GLY A 354 -48.97 8.00 -66.42
N VAL A 355 -49.16 8.86 -65.42
CA VAL A 355 -50.32 9.76 -65.28
C VAL A 355 -49.85 11.03 -64.56
N GLU A 356 -49.52 12.03 -65.38
CA GLU A 356 -49.99 13.42 -65.32
C GLU A 356 -50.48 13.96 -63.96
N GLU A 357 -49.62 14.71 -63.27
CA GLU A 357 -50.03 15.84 -62.45
C GLU A 357 -50.09 17.09 -63.34
N ARG A 358 -51.17 17.88 -63.19
CA ARG A 358 -51.19 19.36 -63.04
C ARG A 358 -52.58 19.96 -63.34
N PRO A 359 -52.88 21.20 -62.91
CA PRO A 359 -52.35 21.97 -61.78
C PRO A 359 -53.52 22.72 -61.05
N PRO A 360 -53.39 23.93 -60.48
CA PRO A 360 -53.85 24.19 -59.11
C PRO A 360 -55.11 25.08 -59.05
N LEU A 361 -55.77 25.08 -57.89
CA LEU A 361 -56.24 26.26 -57.14
C LEU A 361 -56.89 25.82 -55.84
#